data_AF-A0A9X1Y4F2-F1
#
_entry.id   AF-A0A9X1Y4F2-F1
#
_cell.length_a   1.000
_cell.length_b   1.000
_cell.length_c   1.000
_cell.angle_alpha   90.00
_cell.angle_beta   90.00
_cell.angle_gamma   90.00
#
_symmetry.space_group_name_H-M   'P 1'
#
loop_
_entity.id
_entity.type
_entity.pdbx_description
1 polymer ?
#
loop_
_entity_poly.entity_id
_entity_poly.type
_entity_poly.pdbx_seq_one_letter_code
_entity_poly.pdbx_strand_id
1 'polypeptide(L)'
;MKKIFFCSVILYIFFNTITASASASANVTISVNSKSQYSKTFTADVNVLYKNKELYNDNVFLSYHVFDSNHQLIRWEGERFPFKLDSKNDVTVSLQVDISSDLKQMNKQEAYVEFDLVDEEHAFWYSTKPEINLYTEQIKYSNNIYLEFYYTLSNAYNENRVIFIGNLIFLIVLMTGLFYWRMKLNR
;
A
#
# COMPACT_ATOMS: atom_id res chain seq x y z
N MET A 1 -57.51 -8.40 21.82
CA MET A 1 -57.07 -7.05 21.41
C MET A 1 -55.81 -6.54 22.12
N LYS A 2 -55.57 -6.81 23.42
CA LYS A 2 -54.36 -6.33 24.14
C LYS A 2 -53.00 -6.86 23.63
N LYS A 3 -52.96 -8.02 22.95
CA LYS A 3 -51.70 -8.62 22.43
C LYS A 3 -51.16 -7.97 21.15
N ILE A 4 -52.02 -7.32 20.35
CA ILE A 4 -51.60 -6.64 19.11
C ILE A 4 -50.94 -5.29 19.43
N PHE A 5 -51.38 -4.62 20.50
CA PHE A 5 -50.83 -3.34 20.95
C PHE A 5 -49.40 -3.46 21.53
N PHE A 6 -49.03 -4.63 22.06
CA PHE A 6 -47.69 -4.85 22.62
C PHE A 6 -46.64 -5.10 21.52
N CYS A 7 -47.02 -5.69 20.38
CA CYS A 7 -46.12 -5.86 19.23
C CYS A 7 -45.81 -4.53 18.53
N SER A 8 -46.73 -3.58 18.46
CA SER A 8 -46.49 -2.29 17.80
C SER A 8 -45.52 -1.38 18.55
N VAL A 9 -45.49 -1.46 19.89
CA VAL A 9 -44.56 -0.67 20.71
C VAL A 9 -43.13 -1.20 20.63
N ILE A 10 -42.95 -2.53 20.58
CA ILE A 10 -41.62 -3.15 20.41
C ILE A 10 -41.04 -2.83 19.03
N LEU A 11 -41.87 -2.84 17.97
CA LEU A 11 -41.41 -2.52 16.61
C LEU A 11 -40.95 -1.04 16.49
N TYR A 12 -41.56 -0.13 17.24
CA TYR A 12 -41.20 1.30 17.20
C TYR A 12 -39.84 1.60 17.85
N ILE A 13 -39.42 0.81 18.85
CA ILE A 13 -38.12 0.98 19.51
C ILE A 13 -36.97 0.52 18.60
N PHE A 14 -37.19 -0.49 17.74
CA PHE A 14 -36.18 -0.98 16.80
C PHE A 14 -35.90 -0.05 15.61
N PHE A 15 -36.81 0.87 15.28
CA PHE A 15 -36.63 1.80 14.14
C PHE A 15 -35.97 3.14 14.51
N ASN A 16 -35.75 3.43 15.80
CA ASN A 16 -35.22 4.73 16.24
C ASN A 16 -33.70 4.80 16.41
N THR A 17 -32.94 3.76 16.06
CA THR A 17 -31.46 3.76 16.20
C THR A 17 -30.72 3.66 14.88
N ILE A 18 -31.32 4.06 13.76
CA ILE A 18 -30.55 4.28 12.53
C ILE A 18 -29.84 5.63 12.67
N THR A 19 -28.75 5.66 13.43
CA THR A 19 -27.76 6.72 13.32
C THR A 19 -27.20 6.67 11.91
N ALA A 20 -27.72 7.56 11.05
CA ALA A 20 -27.12 7.84 9.76
C ALA A 20 -25.77 8.51 10.01
N SER A 21 -24.71 7.71 10.12
CA SER A 21 -23.35 8.25 10.06
C SER A 21 -23.12 8.74 8.63
N ALA A 22 -23.25 10.05 8.43
CA ALA A 22 -22.76 10.70 7.24
C ALA A 22 -21.23 10.59 7.28
N SER A 23 -20.65 9.72 6.44
CA SER A 23 -19.20 9.66 6.28
C SER A 23 -18.73 11.04 5.80
N ALA A 24 -18.00 11.75 6.66
CA ALA A 24 -17.37 13.02 6.30
C ALA A 24 -16.52 12.77 5.05
N SER A 25 -16.83 13.47 3.96
CA SER A 25 -16.09 13.30 2.71
C SER A 25 -14.66 13.84 2.92
N ALA A 26 -13.67 12.99 2.64
CA ALA A 26 -12.26 13.39 2.74
C ALA A 26 -11.96 14.57 1.80
N ASN A 27 -11.24 15.58 2.31
CA ASN A 27 -10.80 16.75 1.54
C ASN A 27 -9.60 16.41 0.65
N VAL A 28 -8.75 15.50 1.14
CA VAL A 28 -7.58 14.99 0.42
C VAL A 28 -7.61 13.46 0.50
N THR A 29 -7.42 12.81 -0.64
CA THR A 29 -7.36 11.36 -0.75
C THR A 29 -6.02 10.95 -1.31
N ILE A 30 -5.34 10.04 -0.62
CA ILE A 30 -4.15 9.35 -1.11
C ILE A 30 -4.53 7.88 -1.29
N SER A 31 -4.34 7.38 -2.52
CA SER A 31 -4.64 5.99 -2.88
C SER A 31 -3.44 5.36 -3.53
N VAL A 32 -3.30 4.05 -3.38
CA VAL A 32 -2.14 3.29 -3.85
C VAL A 32 -2.58 2.19 -4.79
N ASN A 33 -1.85 2.02 -5.89
CA ASN A 33 -2.20 1.00 -6.88
C ASN A 33 -2.00 -0.43 -6.35
N SER A 34 -1.03 -0.63 -5.43
CA SER A 34 -0.75 -1.93 -4.82
C SER A 34 -0.80 -1.85 -3.29
N LYS A 35 -1.73 -2.59 -2.69
CA LYS A 35 -1.94 -2.64 -1.22
C LYS A 35 -1.05 -3.66 -0.51
N SER A 36 -0.29 -4.48 -1.24
CA SER A 36 0.55 -5.52 -0.65
C SER A 36 1.88 -5.63 -1.38
N GLN A 37 2.96 -5.71 -0.61
CA GLN A 37 4.33 -5.78 -1.11
C GLN A 37 5.12 -6.86 -0.35
N TYR A 38 6.04 -7.50 -1.08
CA TYR A 38 6.83 -8.62 -0.54
C TYR A 38 8.35 -8.36 -0.63
N SER A 39 8.75 -7.36 -1.42
CA SER A 39 10.12 -6.85 -1.44
C SER A 39 10.29 -5.74 -0.41
N LYS A 40 11.50 -5.62 0.16
CA LYS A 40 11.87 -4.51 1.07
C LYS A 40 12.06 -3.18 0.34
N THR A 41 12.29 -3.28 -0.97
CA THR A 41 12.40 -2.15 -1.89
C THR A 41 11.40 -2.35 -3.01
N PHE A 42 10.46 -1.42 -3.16
CA PHE A 42 9.38 -1.56 -4.14
C PHE A 42 9.01 -0.20 -4.73
N THR A 43 8.46 -0.22 -5.94
CA THR A 43 7.86 0.97 -6.55
C THR A 43 6.40 1.07 -6.13
N ALA A 44 5.99 2.26 -5.71
CA ALA A 44 4.61 2.59 -5.40
C ALA A 44 4.11 3.68 -6.35
N ASP A 45 2.99 3.40 -7.01
CA ASP A 45 2.24 4.42 -7.74
C ASP A 45 1.16 4.97 -6.79
N VAL A 46 1.34 6.23 -6.40
CA VAL A 46 0.51 6.92 -5.42
C VAL A 46 -0.31 7.99 -6.12
N ASN A 47 -1.63 7.85 -6.08
CA ASN A 47 -2.54 8.88 -6.57
C ASN A 47 -2.96 9.80 -5.43
N VAL A 48 -2.69 11.09 -5.60
CA VAL A 48 -3.08 12.15 -4.67
C VAL A 48 -4.18 12.98 -5.32
N LEU A 49 -5.33 13.06 -4.67
CA LEU A 49 -6.50 13.82 -5.12
C LEU A 49 -6.88 14.88 -4.09
N TYR A 50 -6.91 16.13 -4.52
CA TYR A 50 -7.42 17.25 -3.73
C TYR A 50 -8.85 17.60 -4.14
N LYS A 51 -9.81 17.36 -3.25
CA LYS A 51 -11.17 17.88 -3.42
C LYS A 51 -11.26 19.36 -3.07
N ASN A 52 -10.47 19.81 -2.08
CA ASN A 52 -10.31 21.22 -1.78
C ASN A 52 -8.91 21.69 -2.21
N LYS A 53 -8.84 22.41 -3.34
CA LYS A 53 -7.57 22.91 -3.90
C LYS A 53 -6.88 23.95 -3.01
N GLU A 54 -7.62 24.66 -2.16
CA GLU A 54 -7.06 25.69 -1.27
C GLU A 54 -6.07 25.12 -0.26
N LEU A 55 -6.13 23.81 -0.01
CA LEU A 55 -5.20 23.10 0.84
C LEU A 55 -3.86 22.80 0.15
N TYR A 56 -3.69 23.07 -1.14
CA TYR A 56 -2.44 22.80 -1.87
C TYR A 56 -1.66 24.09 -2.14
N ASN A 57 -0.34 24.01 -1.98
CA ASN A 57 0.62 25.01 -2.43
C ASN A 57 1.86 24.33 -3.07
N ASP A 58 2.74 25.10 -3.68
CA ASP A 58 3.91 24.57 -4.41
C ASP A 58 5.01 23.99 -3.49
N ASN A 59 4.90 24.16 -2.17
CA ASN A 59 5.79 23.62 -1.14
C ASN A 59 5.17 22.42 -0.39
N VAL A 60 4.19 21.75 -0.99
CA VAL A 60 3.65 20.49 -0.49
C VAL A 60 4.39 19.31 -1.11
N PHE A 61 4.81 18.38 -0.26
CA PHE A 61 5.53 17.17 -0.68
C PHE A 61 4.77 15.92 -0.22
N LEU A 62 4.87 14.86 -1.03
CA LEU A 62 4.43 13.53 -0.66
C LEU A 62 5.54 12.85 0.13
N SER A 63 5.20 12.24 1.27
CA SER A 63 6.13 11.42 2.03
C SER A 63 5.40 10.22 2.61
N TYR A 64 6.06 9.45 3.45
CA TYR A 64 5.50 8.24 4.03
C TYR A 64 6.02 7.98 5.45
N HIS A 65 5.16 7.32 6.21
CA HIS A 65 5.42 6.77 7.53
C HIS A 65 5.52 5.26 7.44
N VAL A 66 6.30 4.65 8.33
CA VAL A 66 6.40 3.19 8.44
C VAL A 66 5.92 2.78 9.83
N PHE A 67 4.96 1.88 9.86
CA PHE A 67 4.38 1.32 11.07
C PHE A 67 4.62 -0.19 11.17
N ASP A 68 4.67 -0.72 12.38
CA ASP A 68 4.83 -2.16 12.60
C ASP A 68 3.47 -2.89 12.54
N SER A 69 3.49 -4.21 12.73
CA SER A 69 2.28 -5.04 12.73
C SER A 69 1.22 -4.62 13.77
N ASN A 70 1.62 -3.91 14.82
CA ASN A 70 0.74 -3.41 15.88
C ASN A 70 0.36 -1.94 15.66
N HIS A 71 0.63 -1.39 14.47
CA HIS A 71 0.46 0.02 14.13
C HIS A 71 1.28 0.96 15.02
N GLN A 72 2.40 0.49 15.57
CA GLN A 72 3.36 1.35 16.25
C GLN A 72 4.27 2.00 15.22
N LEU A 73 4.48 3.32 15.36
CA LEU A 73 5.34 4.09 14.48
C LEU A 73 6.80 3.62 14.58
N ILE A 74 7.40 3.32 13.44
CA ILE A 74 8.81 2.94 13.30
C ILE A 74 9.61 4.11 12.72
N ARG A 75 9.09 4.69 11.63
CA ARG A 75 9.68 5.82 10.92
C ARG A 75 8.61 6.87 10.73
N TRP A 76 8.87 8.05 11.28
CA TRP A 76 8.01 9.24 11.12
C TRP A 76 8.26 10.03 9.84
N GLU A 77 9.43 9.88 9.22
CA GLU A 77 9.75 10.70 8.06
C GLU A 77 10.51 9.88 7.04
N GLY A 78 9.81 9.58 5.94
CA GLY A 78 10.39 9.05 4.71
C GLY A 78 11.01 10.16 3.85
N GLU A 79 11.45 9.77 2.65
CA GLU A 79 11.88 10.73 1.63
C GLU A 79 10.70 11.64 1.21
N ARG A 80 11.00 12.88 0.84
CA ARG A 80 10.02 13.87 0.40
C ARG A 80 10.04 13.97 -1.13
N PHE A 81 8.89 13.71 -1.74
CA PHE A 81 8.73 13.70 -3.18
C PHE A 81 7.90 14.91 -3.62
N PRO A 82 8.48 15.86 -4.38
CA PRO A 82 7.71 16.97 -4.93
C PRO A 82 6.73 16.44 -5.98
N PHE A 83 5.55 17.05 -6.04
CA PHE A 83 4.57 16.76 -7.08
C PHE A 83 3.87 18.04 -7.53
N LYS A 84 3.16 17.96 -8.65
CA LYS A 84 2.32 19.05 -9.14
C LYS A 84 0.98 18.48 -9.52
N LEU A 85 -0.09 19.11 -9.03
CA LEU A 85 -1.44 18.75 -9.40
C LEU A 85 -1.71 19.11 -10.88
N ASP A 86 -2.53 18.30 -11.53
CA ASP A 86 -3.00 18.56 -12.88
C ASP A 86 -4.22 19.53 -12.88
N SER A 87 -4.91 19.66 -14.02
CA SER A 87 -6.08 20.52 -14.15
C SER A 87 -7.32 20.02 -13.40
N LYS A 88 -7.34 18.74 -12.98
CA LYS A 88 -8.41 18.10 -12.21
C LYS A 88 -8.10 18.03 -10.71
N ASN A 89 -6.98 18.61 -10.28
CA ASN A 89 -6.47 18.58 -8.92
C ASN A 89 -6.08 17.16 -8.46
N ASP A 90 -5.61 16.33 -9.38
CA ASP A 90 -5.01 15.04 -9.07
C ASP A 90 -3.61 14.88 -9.69
N VAL A 91 -2.87 13.91 -9.16
CA VAL A 91 -1.55 13.52 -9.68
C VAL A 91 -1.29 12.07 -9.32
N THR A 92 -0.56 11.35 -10.18
CA THR A 92 0.01 10.05 -9.83
C THR A 92 1.53 10.18 -9.77
N VAL A 93 2.10 9.87 -8.61
CA VAL A 93 3.55 9.92 -8.37
C VAL A 93 4.04 8.48 -8.27
N SER A 94 5.01 8.11 -9.12
CA SER A 94 5.69 6.82 -9.04
C SER A 94 7.00 7.00 -8.28
N LEU A 95 7.12 6.34 -7.13
CA LEU A 95 8.27 6.50 -6.23
C LEU A 95 8.80 5.15 -5.75
N GLN A 96 10.10 5.08 -5.51
CA GLN A 96 10.75 3.91 -4.93
C GLN A 96 10.77 4.04 -3.40
N VAL A 97 10.16 3.09 -2.70
CA VAL A 97 10.19 3.00 -1.24
C VAL A 97 11.21 1.95 -0.82
N ASP A 98 12.09 2.29 0.12
CA ASP A 98 13.00 1.35 0.79
C ASP A 98 12.77 1.33 2.31
N ILE A 99 12.27 0.20 2.79
CA ILE A 99 12.03 -0.09 4.22
C ILE A 99 13.03 -1.10 4.79
N SER A 100 14.12 -1.40 4.06
CA SER A 100 15.07 -2.45 4.43
C SER A 100 15.79 -2.17 5.75
N SER A 101 16.09 -0.91 6.05
CA SER A 101 16.71 -0.47 7.32
C SER A 101 15.74 -0.59 8.49
N ASP A 102 14.47 -0.23 8.30
CA ASP A 102 13.43 -0.26 9.33
C ASP A 102 13.18 -1.69 9.82
N LEU A 103 13.09 -2.64 8.88
CA LEU A 103 12.84 -4.05 9.18
C LEU A 103 14.02 -4.70 9.92
N LYS A 104 15.26 -4.31 9.60
CA LYS A 104 16.48 -4.84 10.25
C LYS A 104 16.53 -4.48 11.72
N GLN A 105 16.14 -3.25 12.08
CA GLN A 105 16.25 -2.77 13.47
C GLN A 105 15.35 -3.53 14.44
N MET A 106 14.21 -4.03 13.97
CA MET A 106 13.21 -4.63 14.86
C MET A 106 13.04 -6.14 14.68
N ASN A 107 13.77 -6.76 13.74
CA ASN A 107 13.57 -8.17 13.37
C ASN A 107 12.09 -8.49 13.05
N LYS A 108 11.40 -7.58 12.35
CA LYS A 108 9.96 -7.69 12.05
C LYS A 108 9.75 -8.35 10.69
N GLN A 109 8.67 -9.12 10.60
CA GLN A 109 8.26 -9.78 9.35
C GLN A 109 7.15 -9.02 8.63
N GLU A 110 6.51 -8.03 9.26
CA GLU A 110 5.46 -7.23 8.65
C GLU A 110 5.65 -5.76 9.00
N ALA A 111 5.25 -4.90 8.06
CA ALA A 111 5.21 -3.45 8.23
C ALA A 111 4.08 -2.86 7.39
N TYR A 112 3.66 -1.65 7.71
CA TYR A 112 2.70 -0.88 6.94
C TYR A 112 3.36 0.43 6.52
N VAL A 113 3.26 0.75 5.24
CA VAL A 113 3.68 2.05 4.71
C VAL A 113 2.42 2.87 4.49
N GLU A 114 2.34 4.02 5.15
CA GLU A 114 1.24 4.96 5.04
C GLU A 114 1.76 6.25 4.42
N PHE A 115 1.14 6.70 3.33
CA PHE A 115 1.53 7.95 2.70
C PHE A 115 0.85 9.14 3.37
N ASP A 116 1.56 10.26 3.39
CA ASP A 116 1.12 11.52 3.99
C ASP A 116 1.65 12.70 3.18
N LEU A 117 1.15 13.89 3.46
CA LEU A 117 1.60 15.13 2.84
C LEU A 117 2.23 16.02 3.91
N VAL A 118 3.32 16.68 3.54
CA VAL A 118 3.99 17.69 4.35
C VAL A 118 3.91 19.03 3.63
N ASP A 119 3.35 20.02 4.32
CA ASP A 119 3.37 21.42 3.90
C ASP A 119 4.61 22.07 4.51
N GLU A 120 5.63 22.31 3.69
CA GLU A 120 6.86 22.96 4.17
C GLU A 120 6.71 24.47 4.35
N GLU A 121 5.77 25.10 3.65
CA GLU A 121 5.51 26.54 3.77
C GLU A 121 4.88 26.86 5.14
N HIS A 122 3.95 26.02 5.58
CA HIS A 122 3.27 26.16 6.87
C HIS A 122 3.78 25.22 7.98
N ALA A 123 4.80 24.41 7.67
CA ALA A 123 5.48 23.49 8.58
C ALA A 123 4.56 22.51 9.33
N PHE A 124 3.73 21.76 8.61
CA PHE A 124 2.89 20.72 9.21
C PHE A 124 2.70 19.48 8.32
N TRP A 125 2.29 18.37 8.95
CA TRP A 125 1.85 17.15 8.29
C TRP A 125 0.32 17.10 8.22
N TYR A 126 -0.25 16.68 7.09
CA TYR A 126 -1.70 16.70 6.90
C TYR A 126 -2.40 15.77 7.90
N SER A 127 -1.81 14.60 8.18
CA SER A 127 -2.29 13.68 9.22
C SER A 127 -2.35 14.29 10.63
N THR A 128 -1.58 15.34 10.91
CA THR A 128 -1.54 16.00 12.24
C THR A 128 -2.53 17.16 12.37
N LYS A 129 -3.20 17.56 11.29
CA LYS A 129 -4.15 18.67 11.27
C LYS A 129 -5.60 18.16 11.24
N PRO A 130 -6.34 18.22 12.35
CA PRO A 130 -7.70 17.66 12.41
C PRO A 130 -8.69 18.42 11.51
N GLU A 131 -8.39 19.65 11.12
CA GLU A 131 -9.20 20.43 10.17
C GLU A 131 -9.12 19.88 8.74
N ILE A 132 -8.07 19.11 8.44
CA ILE A 132 -7.85 18.47 7.15
C ILE A 132 -8.36 17.03 7.25
N ASN A 133 -9.48 16.74 6.60
CA ASN A 133 -9.97 15.37 6.50
C ASN A 133 -9.16 14.60 5.46
N LEU A 134 -8.01 14.06 5.87
CA LEU A 134 -7.13 13.21 5.06
C LEU A 134 -7.62 11.76 5.11
N TYR A 135 -7.79 11.16 3.93
CA TYR A 135 -7.90 9.70 3.79
C TYR A 135 -6.68 9.18 3.06
N THR A 136 -6.03 8.16 3.62
CA THR A 136 -4.84 7.53 3.03
C THR A 136 -4.98 6.01 3.07
N GLU A 137 -4.61 5.36 1.97
CA GLU A 137 -4.49 3.92 1.91
C GLU A 137 -3.08 3.47 2.31
N GLN A 138 -3.01 2.34 3.01
CA GLN A 138 -1.75 1.74 3.44
C GLN A 138 -1.29 0.63 2.48
N ILE A 139 0.02 0.49 2.36
CA ILE A 139 0.66 -0.65 1.73
C ILE A 139 1.16 -1.60 2.82
N LYS A 140 0.65 -2.82 2.86
CA LYS A 140 1.15 -3.87 3.74
C LYS A 140 2.39 -4.53 3.15
N TYR A 141 3.51 -4.48 3.86
CA TYR A 141 4.66 -5.33 3.62
C TYR A 141 4.55 -6.63 4.42
N SER A 142 4.87 -7.76 3.79
CA SER A 142 5.02 -9.05 4.46
C SER A 142 6.25 -9.79 3.95
N ASN A 143 7.13 -10.16 4.87
CA ASN A 143 8.32 -10.97 4.61
C ASN A 143 7.93 -12.44 4.44
N ASN A 144 7.34 -12.75 3.29
CA ASN A 144 7.00 -14.11 2.91
C ASN A 144 7.82 -14.49 1.67
N ILE A 145 8.93 -15.22 1.90
CA ILE A 145 9.88 -15.60 0.85
C ILE A 145 9.23 -16.39 -0.29
N TYR A 146 8.19 -17.19 0.00
CA TYR A 146 7.48 -17.95 -1.02
C TYR A 146 6.63 -17.05 -1.91
N LEU A 147 5.95 -16.07 -1.31
CA LEU A 147 5.20 -15.07 -2.06
C LEU A 147 6.15 -14.17 -2.84
N GLU A 148 7.22 -13.67 -2.22
CA GLU A 148 8.26 -12.89 -2.89
C GLU A 148 8.77 -13.63 -4.14
N PHE A 149 9.19 -14.89 -3.99
CA PHE A 149 9.62 -15.73 -5.10
C PHE A 149 8.54 -15.90 -6.18
N TYR A 150 7.29 -16.16 -5.79
CA TYR A 150 6.17 -16.29 -6.71
C TYR A 150 5.92 -14.99 -7.50
N TYR A 151 5.91 -13.84 -6.83
CA TYR A 151 5.71 -12.54 -7.47
C TYR A 151 6.88 -12.17 -8.37
N THR A 152 8.12 -12.45 -7.97
CA THR A 152 9.30 -12.27 -8.83
C THR A 152 9.19 -13.10 -10.11
N LEU A 153 8.84 -14.39 -10.00
CA LEU A 153 8.65 -15.25 -11.17
C LEU A 153 7.48 -14.77 -12.05
N SER A 154 6.37 -14.39 -11.44
CA SER A 154 5.19 -13.89 -12.16
C SER A 154 5.50 -12.59 -12.90
N ASN A 155 6.19 -11.64 -12.28
CA ASN A 155 6.59 -10.38 -12.90
C ASN A 155 7.57 -10.63 -14.04
N ALA A 156 8.59 -11.47 -13.84
CA ALA A 156 9.55 -11.82 -14.90
C ALA A 156 8.86 -12.47 -16.12
N TYR A 157 7.85 -13.32 -15.87
CA TYR A 157 7.02 -13.92 -16.93
C TYR A 157 6.18 -12.87 -17.67
N ASN A 158 5.54 -11.94 -16.95
CA ASN A 158 4.66 -10.94 -17.54
C ASN A 158 5.42 -9.87 -18.33
N GLU A 159 6.59 -9.43 -17.85
CA GLU A 159 7.40 -8.42 -18.51
C GLU A 159 8.08 -8.96 -19.78
N ASN A 160 8.64 -10.18 -19.72
CA ASN A 160 9.49 -10.72 -20.79
C ASN A 160 9.25 -12.20 -21.04
N ARG A 161 8.01 -12.56 -21.39
CA ARG A 161 7.54 -13.95 -21.56
C ARG A 161 8.46 -14.84 -22.39
N VAL A 162 8.92 -14.37 -23.55
CA VAL A 162 9.76 -15.16 -24.48
C VAL A 162 11.12 -15.48 -23.85
N ILE A 163 11.77 -14.47 -23.26
CA ILE A 163 13.07 -14.63 -22.59
C ILE A 163 12.92 -15.57 -21.39
N PHE A 164 11.87 -15.39 -20.58
CA PHE A 164 11.58 -16.24 -19.44
C PHE A 164 11.42 -17.71 -19.85
N ILE A 165 10.60 -18.00 -20.86
CA ILE A 165 10.38 -19.37 -21.35
C ILE A 165 11.67 -19.96 -21.93
N GLY A 166 12.43 -19.19 -22.71
CA GLY A 166 13.72 -19.62 -23.26
C GLY A 166 14.71 -20.02 -22.16
N ASN A 167 14.86 -19.19 -21.13
CA ASN A 167 15.71 -19.47 -19.98
C ASN A 167 15.25 -20.71 -19.20
N LEU A 168 13.92 -20.88 -19.04
CA LEU A 168 13.36 -22.04 -18.36
C LEU A 168 13.64 -23.34 -19.11
N ILE A 169 13.47 -23.36 -20.44
CA ILE A 169 13.80 -24.52 -21.29
C ILE A 169 15.30 -24.82 -21.20
N PHE A 170 16.14 -23.80 -21.33
CA PHE A 170 17.59 -23.97 -21.22
C PHE A 170 18.01 -24.58 -19.88
N LEU A 171 17.42 -24.09 -18.76
CA LEU A 171 17.67 -24.63 -17.43
C LEU A 171 17.28 -26.11 -17.32
N ILE A 172 16.14 -26.51 -17.88
CA ILE A 172 15.68 -27.91 -17.90
C ILE A 172 16.65 -28.80 -18.69
N VAL A 173 17.11 -28.33 -19.86
CA VAL A 173 18.09 -29.06 -20.69
C VAL A 173 19.43 -29.19 -19.95
N LEU A 174 19.87 -28.14 -19.28
CA LEU A 174 21.11 -28.16 -18.50
C LEU A 174 21.02 -29.15 -17.34
N MET A 175 19.94 -29.11 -16.55
CA MET A 175 19.75 -30.02 -15.41
C MET A 175 19.66 -31.48 -15.84
N THR A 176 18.95 -31.78 -16.93
CA THR A 176 18.85 -33.15 -17.46
C THR A 176 20.20 -33.65 -18.01
N GLY A 177 20.96 -32.78 -18.69
CA GLY A 177 22.32 -33.09 -19.15
C GLY A 177 23.29 -33.38 -18.00
N LEU A 178 23.28 -32.57 -16.95
CA LEU A 178 24.11 -32.78 -15.75
C LEU A 178 23.73 -34.08 -15.02
N PHE A 179 22.43 -34.37 -14.90
CA PHE A 179 21.95 -35.60 -14.28
C PHE A 179 22.41 -36.84 -15.07
N TYR A 180 22.26 -36.82 -16.39
CA TYR A 180 22.72 -37.89 -17.26
C TYR A 180 24.23 -38.11 -17.17
N TRP A 181 25.01 -37.03 -17.19
CA TRP A 181 26.47 -37.10 -17.06
C TRP A 181 26.90 -37.71 -15.72
N ARG A 182 26.27 -37.29 -14.61
CA ARG A 182 26.52 -37.86 -13.28
C ARG A 182 26.24 -39.36 -13.22
N MET A 183 25.15 -39.83 -13.83
CA MET A 183 24.84 -41.26 -13.89
C MET A 183 25.88 -42.05 -14.67
N LYS A 184 26.45 -41.47 -15.74
CA LYS A 184 27.50 -42.12 -16.54
C LYS A 184 28.83 -42.23 -15.79
N LEU A 185 29.19 -41.25 -14.97
CA LEU A 185 30.42 -41.27 -14.16
C LEU A 185 30.42 -42.33 -13.05
N ASN A 186 29.24 -42.72 -12.57
CA ASN A 186 29.08 -43.71 -11.50
C ASN A 186 28.96 -45.15 -12.01
N ARG A 187 29.11 -45.37 -13.32
CA ARG A 187 29.18 -46.70 -13.95
C ARG A 187 30.61 -46.99 -14.39
#